data_AF-A0A8H4KFA6-F1
#
_entry.id   AF-A0A8H4KFA6-F1
#
_cell.length_a   1.000
_cell.length_b   1.000
_cell.length_c   1.000
_cell.angle_alpha   90.00
_cell.angle_beta   90.00
_cell.angle_gamma   90.00
#
_symmetry.space_group_name_H-M   'P 1'
#
loop_
_entity.id
_entity.type
_entity.pdbx_description
1 polymer ?
#
loop_
_entity_poly.entity_id
_entity_poly.type
_entity_poly.pdbx_seq_one_letter_code
_entity_poly.pdbx_strand_id
1 'polypeptide(L)'
;MSATMEIELLPRELLGKVFSHVWNSNSRNDNNGQESIKQCRLVSRHFNDVASPFLITEVAVDLTLESFSRLETICRHPIFGKSVRKVVIILSYYEAELASDKLFYIQEAHSRLLRHVEMHERASFYRRRYPMTDECYEWLSGLGWGPTDRLVIADNDDNPPTPIQKLFSRAYDLYKEKYDNQERLRQNNSHIGRLCAALCSLSNLVSLELEDPYTRLEKLDAVDFSDTGFNRDVLLHFDSIIRRSTWSGYHKTDHSATPPVEMLGLLCSQLGEHGLRPKAISLTLCPPPNMQV
;
A
#
# COMPACT_ATOMS: atom_id res chain seq x y z
N MET A 1 -20.39 42.24 29.01
CA MET A 1 -19.60 41.09 29.49
C MET A 1 -19.63 40.03 28.42
N SER A 2 -18.54 39.85 27.68
CA SER A 2 -18.45 38.82 26.65
C SER A 2 -18.36 37.48 27.35
N ALA A 3 -19.35 36.60 27.16
CA ALA A 3 -19.25 35.23 27.63
C ALA A 3 -18.11 34.56 26.87
N THR A 4 -16.93 34.47 27.48
CA THR A 4 -15.87 33.58 27.01
C THR A 4 -16.38 32.16 27.17
N MET A 5 -16.99 31.66 26.10
CA MET A 5 -17.46 30.27 26.05
C MET A 5 -16.22 29.39 26.04
N GLU A 6 -15.92 28.75 27.16
CA GLU A 6 -14.83 27.79 27.25
C GLU A 6 -15.14 26.59 26.37
N ILE A 7 -14.26 26.32 25.40
CA ILE A 7 -14.43 25.24 24.43
C ILE A 7 -14.53 23.86 25.11
N GLU A 8 -14.03 23.73 26.34
CA GLU A 8 -14.10 22.52 27.16
C GLU A 8 -15.52 22.21 27.65
N LEU A 9 -16.39 23.21 27.73
CA LEU A 9 -17.79 23.05 28.13
C LEU A 9 -18.69 22.64 26.95
N LEU A 10 -18.14 22.52 25.73
CA LEU A 10 -18.91 22.06 24.59
C LEU A 10 -19.39 20.61 24.82
N PRO A 11 -20.67 20.33 24.52
CA PRO A 11 -21.17 18.97 24.39
C PRO A 11 -20.29 18.13 23.47
N ARG A 12 -20.14 16.85 23.78
CA ARG A 12 -19.28 15.90 23.05
C ARG A 12 -19.61 15.85 21.57
N GLU A 13 -20.88 16.00 21.22
CA GLU A 13 -21.39 15.97 19.85
C GLU A 13 -20.93 17.19 19.04
N LEU A 14 -20.91 18.37 19.66
CA LEU A 14 -20.44 19.60 19.01
C LEU A 14 -18.92 19.57 18.84
N LEU A 15 -18.20 19.15 19.88
CA LEU A 15 -16.75 18.99 19.82
C LEU A 15 -16.35 17.91 18.78
N GLY A 16 -17.11 16.82 18.69
CA GLY A 16 -16.94 15.80 17.65
C GLY A 16 -17.18 16.31 16.23
N LYS A 17 -18.15 17.22 16.03
CA LYS A 17 -18.34 17.90 14.74
C LYS A 17 -17.16 18.82 14.41
N VAL A 18 -16.60 19.52 15.40
CA VAL A 18 -15.38 20.32 15.18
C VAL A 18 -14.23 19.42 14.72
N PHE A 19 -14.00 18.30 15.40
CA PHE A 19 -12.94 17.37 15.01
C PHE A 19 -13.16 16.68 13.66
N SER A 20 -14.41 16.44 13.25
CA SER A 20 -14.67 15.94 11.89
C SER A 20 -14.27 16.95 10.82
N HIS A 21 -14.43 18.26 11.08
CA HIS A 21 -13.92 19.31 10.20
C HIS A 21 -12.40 19.40 10.22
N VAL A 22 -11.77 19.29 11.39
CA VAL A 22 -10.29 19.26 11.51
C VAL A 22 -9.70 18.09 10.72
N TRP A 23 -10.35 16.91 10.79
CA TRP A 23 -9.97 15.74 10.02
C TRP A 23 -10.15 15.96 8.50
N ASN A 24 -11.33 16.44 8.08
CA ASN A 24 -11.67 16.57 6.65
C ASN A 24 -10.98 17.74 5.94
N SER A 25 -10.62 18.81 6.66
CA SER A 25 -10.06 20.04 6.08
C SER A 25 -8.71 19.84 5.38
N ASN A 26 -8.03 18.71 5.62
CA ASN A 26 -6.68 18.44 5.12
C ASN A 26 -6.58 17.21 4.18
N SER A 27 -7.73 16.61 3.83
CA SER A 27 -7.84 15.32 3.14
C SER A 27 -7.29 15.26 1.70
N ARG A 28 -6.81 16.37 1.12
CA ARG A 28 -6.39 16.40 -0.29
C ARG A 28 -4.90 16.17 -0.54
N ASN A 29 -4.02 16.18 0.46
CA ASN A 29 -2.64 15.71 0.26
C ASN A 29 -1.75 15.55 1.51
N ASP A 30 -2.16 15.97 2.71
CA ASP A 30 -1.25 15.96 3.86
C ASP A 30 -1.83 15.19 5.05
N ASN A 31 -0.96 14.42 5.72
CA ASN A 31 -1.19 13.80 7.04
C ASN A 31 -1.53 14.82 8.16
N ASN A 32 -1.70 16.10 7.82
CA ASN A 32 -1.98 17.22 8.72
C ASN A 32 -3.29 17.04 9.49
N GLY A 33 -4.32 16.40 8.91
CA GLY A 33 -5.57 16.13 9.62
C GLY A 33 -5.37 15.17 10.80
N GLN A 34 -4.67 14.06 10.56
CA GLN A 34 -4.35 13.09 11.61
C GLN A 34 -3.40 13.65 12.66
N GLU A 35 -2.41 14.44 12.25
CA GLU A 35 -1.52 15.11 13.19
C GLU A 35 -2.27 16.13 14.06
N SER A 36 -3.14 16.95 13.47
CA SER A 36 -3.99 17.89 14.23
C SER A 36 -4.85 17.16 15.27
N ILE A 37 -5.46 16.02 14.91
CA ILE A 37 -6.23 15.21 15.85
C ILE A 37 -5.34 14.67 16.99
N LYS A 38 -4.11 14.24 16.72
CA LYS A 38 -3.18 13.83 17.78
C LYS A 38 -2.90 14.97 18.75
N GLN A 39 -2.68 16.18 18.24
CA GLN A 39 -2.45 17.36 19.08
C GLN A 39 -3.69 17.72 19.90
N CYS A 40 -4.90 17.66 19.32
CA CYS A 40 -6.14 17.87 20.05
C CYS A 40 -6.27 16.94 21.26
N ARG A 41 -5.86 15.67 21.15
CA ARG A 41 -5.93 14.69 22.24
C ARG A 41 -5.07 15.03 23.46
N LEU A 42 -4.09 15.93 23.32
CA LEU A 42 -3.17 16.33 24.38
C LEU A 42 -3.68 17.52 25.20
N VAL A 43 -4.77 18.17 24.78
CA VAL A 43 -5.29 19.39 25.44
C VAL A 43 -5.89 19.07 26.81
N SER A 44 -6.84 18.13 26.87
CA SER A 44 -7.50 17.72 28.11
C SER A 44 -8.12 16.33 27.98
N ARG A 45 -8.61 15.75 29.08
CA ARG A 45 -9.28 14.43 29.05
C ARG A 45 -10.52 14.43 28.17
N HIS A 46 -11.31 15.52 28.21
CA HIS A 46 -12.51 15.67 27.38
C HIS A 46 -12.16 15.69 25.89
N PHE A 47 -11.11 16.43 25.52
CA PHE A 47 -10.61 16.42 24.15
C PHE A 47 -10.05 15.05 23.76
N ASN A 48 -9.33 14.38 24.65
CA ASN A 48 -8.80 13.05 24.41
C ASN A 48 -9.91 12.05 24.07
N ASP A 49 -10.97 12.02 24.89
CA ASP A 49 -12.11 11.11 24.70
C ASP A 49 -12.82 11.34 23.38
N VAL A 50 -13.05 12.61 23.01
CA VAL A 50 -13.82 12.98 21.80
C VAL A 50 -12.96 12.91 20.52
N ALA A 51 -11.66 13.21 20.59
CA ALA A 51 -10.76 13.20 19.44
C ALA A 51 -10.20 11.80 19.12
N SER A 52 -10.05 10.92 20.11
CA SER A 52 -9.43 9.59 19.89
C SER A 52 -10.09 8.76 18.77
N PRO A 53 -11.43 8.71 18.62
CA PRO A 53 -12.07 8.04 17.49
C PRO A 53 -11.60 8.57 16.11
N PHE A 54 -11.21 9.83 16.00
CA PHE A 54 -10.80 10.42 14.72
C PHE A 54 -9.40 10.00 14.28
N LEU A 55 -8.62 9.29 15.10
CA LEU A 55 -7.28 8.84 14.72
C LEU A 55 -7.28 7.76 13.64
N ILE A 56 -8.27 6.88 13.68
CA ILE A 56 -8.42 5.75 12.77
C ILE A 56 -9.88 5.73 12.30
N THR A 57 -10.15 6.50 11.26
CA THR A 57 -11.45 6.54 10.57
C THR A 57 -11.43 5.78 9.25
N GLU A 58 -10.24 5.53 8.72
CA GLU A 58 -9.99 4.82 7.48
C GLU A 58 -8.94 3.73 7.69
N VAL A 59 -9.17 2.55 7.11
CA VAL A 59 -8.23 1.42 7.17
C VAL A 59 -8.00 0.87 5.76
N ALA A 60 -6.73 0.85 5.32
CA ALA A 60 -6.33 0.15 4.11
C ALA A 60 -5.93 -1.30 4.43
N VAL A 61 -6.42 -2.23 3.62
CA VAL A 61 -6.23 -3.67 3.77
C VAL A 61 -5.59 -4.23 2.49
N ASP A 62 -4.34 -4.65 2.59
CA ASP A 62 -3.63 -5.36 1.52
C ASP A 62 -3.93 -6.87 1.58
N LEU A 63 -3.77 -7.57 0.46
CA LEU A 63 -3.85 -9.03 0.35
C LEU A 63 -2.64 -9.74 1.01
N THR A 64 -2.39 -9.43 2.29
CA THR A 64 -1.32 -9.99 3.10
C THR A 64 -1.84 -10.39 4.48
N LEU A 65 -1.28 -11.45 5.05
CA LEU A 65 -1.70 -11.95 6.37
C LEU A 65 -1.55 -10.88 7.47
N GLU A 66 -0.47 -10.10 7.41
CA GLU A 66 -0.22 -9.00 8.35
C GLU A 66 -1.33 -7.96 8.30
N SER A 67 -1.72 -7.54 7.08
CA SER A 67 -2.75 -6.51 6.92
C SER A 67 -4.12 -6.98 7.41
N PHE A 68 -4.47 -8.25 7.20
CA PHE A 68 -5.71 -8.84 7.73
C PHE A 68 -5.69 -8.91 9.25
N SER A 69 -4.56 -9.33 9.84
CA SER A 69 -4.39 -9.41 11.30
C SER A 69 -4.47 -8.03 11.95
N ARG A 70 -3.93 -7.00 11.29
CA ARG A 70 -4.05 -5.60 11.69
C ARG A 70 -5.51 -5.14 11.67
N LEU A 71 -6.25 -5.43 10.60
CA LEU A 71 -7.68 -5.10 10.51
C LEU A 71 -8.46 -5.73 11.66
N GLU A 72 -8.28 -7.03 11.90
CA GLU A 72 -8.96 -7.74 13.00
C GLU A 72 -8.62 -7.13 14.36
N THR A 73 -7.36 -6.73 14.58
CA THR A 73 -6.93 -6.06 15.81
C THR A 73 -7.63 -4.70 15.98
N ILE A 74 -7.75 -3.92 14.91
CA ILE A 74 -8.50 -2.65 14.92
C ILE A 74 -9.97 -2.90 15.23
N CYS A 75 -10.58 -3.91 14.60
CA CYS A 75 -11.99 -4.26 14.81
C CYS A 75 -12.30 -4.63 16.27
N ARG A 76 -11.38 -5.34 16.95
CA ARG A 76 -11.51 -5.71 18.37
C ARG A 76 -11.23 -4.55 19.33
N HIS A 77 -10.62 -3.46 18.86
CA HIS A 77 -10.22 -2.36 19.73
C HIS A 77 -11.45 -1.56 20.21
N PRO A 78 -11.64 -1.31 21.53
CA PRO A 78 -12.85 -0.71 22.09
C PRO A 78 -13.23 0.67 21.51
N ILE A 79 -12.21 1.47 21.20
CA ILE A 79 -12.33 2.80 20.58
C ILE A 79 -12.37 2.68 19.05
N PHE A 80 -11.29 2.15 18.44
CA PHE A 80 -11.12 2.19 16.99
C PHE A 80 -12.07 1.29 16.20
N GLY A 81 -12.50 0.14 16.72
CA GLY A 81 -13.46 -0.71 16.02
C GLY A 81 -14.80 -0.02 15.77
N LYS A 82 -15.15 0.96 16.60
CA LYS A 82 -16.36 1.80 16.45
C LYS A 82 -16.10 3.06 15.64
N SER A 83 -14.85 3.43 15.35
CA SER A 83 -14.55 4.69 14.67
C SER A 83 -14.25 4.54 13.18
N VAL A 84 -13.91 3.35 12.72
CA VAL A 84 -13.69 3.09 11.30
C VAL A 84 -14.97 3.33 10.51
N ARG A 85 -14.89 4.24 9.54
CA ARG A 85 -15.97 4.61 8.61
C ARG A 85 -15.67 4.23 7.18
N LYS A 86 -14.41 4.08 6.82
CA LYS A 86 -13.99 3.71 5.46
C LYS A 86 -13.00 2.54 5.53
N VAL A 87 -13.20 1.55 4.68
CA VAL A 87 -12.21 0.49 4.45
C VAL A 87 -11.85 0.48 2.98
N VAL A 88 -10.54 0.50 2.70
CA VAL A 88 -9.99 0.41 1.35
C VAL A 88 -9.30 -0.94 1.21
N ILE A 89 -9.81 -1.80 0.35
CA ILE A 89 -9.24 -3.10 0.03
C ILE A 89 -8.32 -2.91 -1.19
N ILE A 90 -7.04 -3.16 -0.98
CA ILE A 90 -6.01 -3.04 -2.02
C ILE A 90 -5.85 -4.39 -2.70
N LEU A 91 -6.27 -4.42 -3.97
CA LEU A 91 -6.30 -5.60 -4.82
C LEU A 91 -5.14 -5.68 -5.81
N SER A 92 -4.16 -4.78 -5.71
CA SER A 92 -2.85 -4.97 -6.33
C SER A 92 -2.21 -6.27 -5.83
N TYR A 93 -1.60 -7.04 -6.72
CA TYR A 93 -1.17 -8.41 -6.44
C TYR A 93 0.25 -8.71 -6.96
N TYR A 94 0.84 -9.78 -6.45
CA TYR A 94 2.08 -10.35 -6.98
C TYR A 94 1.76 -11.35 -8.09
N GLU A 95 2.46 -11.22 -9.23
CA GLU A 95 2.19 -12.01 -10.43
C GLU A 95 2.95 -13.34 -10.40
N ALA A 96 2.26 -14.42 -10.79
CA ALA A 96 2.83 -15.76 -10.82
C ALA A 96 4.03 -15.86 -11.76
N GLU A 97 3.96 -15.25 -12.94
CA GLU A 97 5.02 -15.29 -13.95
C GLU A 97 6.32 -14.68 -13.40
N LEU A 98 6.23 -13.48 -12.81
CA LEU A 98 7.36 -12.80 -12.19
C LEU A 98 7.92 -13.57 -10.98
N ALA A 99 7.07 -14.28 -10.22
CA ALA A 99 7.53 -15.10 -9.10
C ALA A 99 8.16 -16.43 -9.53
N SER A 100 7.82 -16.92 -10.73
CA SER A 100 8.31 -18.19 -11.28
C SER A 100 9.59 -18.06 -12.09
N ASP A 101 9.79 -16.92 -12.76
CA ASP A 101 10.93 -16.65 -13.63
C ASP A 101 11.73 -15.43 -13.14
N LYS A 102 12.91 -15.72 -12.56
CA LYS A 102 13.83 -14.71 -12.04
C LYS A 102 14.34 -13.76 -13.12
N LEU A 103 14.62 -14.25 -14.33
CA LEU A 103 15.12 -13.40 -15.41
C LEU A 103 14.03 -12.46 -15.89
N PHE A 104 12.81 -12.97 -16.01
CA PHE A 104 11.66 -12.16 -16.36
C PHE A 104 11.36 -11.09 -15.29
N TYR A 105 11.44 -11.44 -14.00
CA TYR A 105 11.39 -10.47 -12.91
C TYR A 105 12.46 -9.38 -13.02
N ILE A 106 13.73 -9.76 -13.24
CA ILE A 106 14.84 -8.80 -13.35
C ILE A 106 14.62 -7.84 -14.53
N GLN A 107 14.11 -8.33 -15.66
CA GLN A 107 13.77 -7.47 -16.81
C GLN A 107 12.68 -6.44 -16.48
N GLU A 108 11.64 -6.83 -15.74
CA GLU A 108 10.59 -5.89 -15.33
C GLU A 108 11.09 -4.93 -14.24
N ALA A 109 11.85 -5.42 -13.26
CA ALA A 109 12.50 -4.58 -12.26
C ALA A 109 13.43 -3.53 -12.90
N HIS A 110 14.18 -3.92 -13.92
CA HIS A 110 15.01 -3.02 -14.72
C HIS A 110 14.16 -2.00 -15.50
N SER A 111 13.06 -2.44 -16.10
CA SER A 111 12.10 -1.54 -16.77
C SER A 111 11.44 -0.53 -15.80
N ARG A 112 11.27 -0.89 -14.52
CA ARG A 112 10.81 0.02 -13.47
C ARG A 112 11.88 1.03 -13.08
N LEU A 113 13.13 0.60 -12.98
CA LEU A 113 14.27 1.48 -12.75
C LEU A 113 14.43 2.49 -13.89
N LEU A 114 14.35 2.06 -15.15
CA LEU A 114 14.40 2.96 -16.30
C LEU A 114 13.30 4.03 -16.23
N ARG A 115 12.05 3.61 -15.95
CA ARG A 115 10.93 4.55 -15.76
C ARG A 115 11.17 5.52 -14.59
N HIS A 116 11.80 5.07 -13.51
CA HIS A 116 12.17 5.91 -12.38
C HIS A 116 13.17 7.01 -12.79
N VAL A 117 14.20 6.64 -13.55
CA VAL A 117 15.20 7.59 -14.10
C VAL A 117 14.54 8.59 -15.06
N GLU A 118 13.75 8.11 -16.02
CA GLU A 118 13.03 9.00 -16.96
C GLU A 118 12.09 9.98 -16.25
N MET A 119 11.39 9.53 -15.21
CA MET A 119 10.49 10.41 -14.43
C MET A 119 11.25 11.47 -13.67
N HIS A 120 12.48 11.18 -13.23
CA HIS A 120 13.32 12.16 -12.58
C HIS A 120 13.74 13.30 -13.51
N GLU A 121 14.08 12.99 -14.76
CA GLU A 121 14.36 13.99 -15.80
C GLU A 121 13.14 14.87 -16.10
N ARG A 122 11.97 14.24 -16.25
CA ARG A 122 10.76 14.89 -16.78
C ARG A 122 9.97 15.68 -15.74
N ALA A 123 10.00 15.30 -14.46
CA ALA A 123 9.07 15.80 -13.46
C ALA A 123 9.74 16.43 -12.23
N SER A 124 9.60 17.74 -12.07
CA SER A 124 10.17 18.49 -10.93
C SER A 124 9.60 18.04 -9.57
N PHE A 125 8.32 17.66 -9.50
CA PHE A 125 7.74 17.12 -8.27
C PHE A 125 8.34 15.74 -7.91
N TYR A 126 8.72 14.94 -8.90
CA TYR A 126 9.34 13.64 -8.69
C TYR A 126 10.73 13.80 -8.08
N ARG A 127 11.52 14.77 -8.58
CA ARG A 127 12.82 15.14 -8.02
C ARG A 127 12.75 15.59 -6.56
N ARG A 128 11.68 16.28 -6.16
CA ARG A 128 11.46 16.66 -4.75
C ARG A 128 11.17 15.45 -3.86
N ARG A 129 10.48 14.44 -4.40
CA ARG A 129 10.11 13.21 -3.67
C ARG A 129 11.29 12.23 -3.57
N TYR A 130 12.14 12.19 -4.60
CA TYR A 130 13.31 11.32 -4.72
C TYR A 130 14.56 12.19 -4.94
N PRO A 131 15.02 12.90 -3.90
CA PRO A 131 16.23 13.72 -4.01
C PRO A 131 17.44 12.81 -4.26
N MET A 132 18.29 13.20 -5.21
CA MET A 132 19.53 12.49 -5.50
C MET A 132 20.64 13.46 -5.89
N THR A 133 21.89 13.09 -5.62
CA THR A 133 23.07 13.79 -6.12
C THR A 133 23.28 13.52 -7.60
N ASP A 134 24.05 14.38 -8.28
CA ASP A 134 24.39 14.19 -9.70
C ASP A 134 25.16 12.87 -9.91
N GLU A 135 26.06 12.51 -8.99
CA GLU A 135 26.79 11.23 -9.02
C GLU A 135 25.84 10.02 -8.93
N CYS A 136 24.83 10.08 -8.05
CA CYS A 136 23.83 9.03 -7.93
C CYS A 136 22.97 8.95 -9.20
N TYR A 137 22.62 10.11 -9.77
CA TYR A 137 21.87 10.19 -11.02
C TYR A 137 22.62 9.55 -12.19
N GLU A 138 23.91 9.88 -12.36
CA GLU A 138 24.75 9.31 -13.42
C GLU A 138 24.87 7.79 -13.28
N TRP A 139 25.10 7.31 -12.06
CA TRP A 139 25.17 5.88 -11.77
C TRP A 139 23.84 5.16 -12.05
N LEU A 140 22.71 5.67 -11.53
CA LEU A 140 21.37 5.09 -11.77
C LEU A 140 21.00 5.13 -13.25
N SER A 141 21.36 6.21 -13.96
CA SER A 141 21.15 6.33 -15.40
C SER A 141 21.96 5.29 -16.16
N GLY A 142 23.22 5.08 -15.80
CA GLY A 142 24.06 4.02 -16.37
C GLY A 142 23.49 2.62 -16.15
N LEU A 143 22.81 2.39 -15.04
CA LEU A 143 22.08 1.14 -14.77
C LEU A 143 20.76 1.05 -15.55
N GLY A 144 19.95 2.10 -15.55
CA GLY A 144 18.63 2.12 -16.19
C GLY A 144 18.70 2.02 -17.72
N TRP A 145 19.63 2.74 -18.33
CA TRP A 145 19.89 2.69 -19.78
C TRP A 145 20.87 1.59 -20.20
N GLY A 146 21.53 0.95 -19.23
CA GLY A 146 22.45 -0.15 -19.45
C GLY A 146 21.75 -1.48 -19.77
N PRO A 147 22.50 -2.48 -20.25
CA PRO A 147 21.95 -3.79 -20.53
C PRO A 147 21.61 -4.56 -19.25
N THR A 148 20.55 -5.38 -19.30
CA THR A 148 20.01 -6.12 -18.15
C THR A 148 20.94 -7.25 -17.66
N ASP A 149 21.83 -7.75 -18.53
CA ASP A 149 22.82 -8.79 -18.21
C ASP A 149 23.71 -8.42 -17.01
N ARG A 150 24.01 -7.13 -16.83
CA ARG A 150 24.77 -6.60 -15.69
C ARG A 150 24.07 -6.76 -14.33
N LEU A 151 22.77 -7.05 -14.33
CA LEU A 151 21.95 -7.18 -13.14
C LEU A 151 21.74 -8.64 -12.72
N VAL A 152 22.13 -9.59 -13.58
CA VAL A 152 21.94 -11.02 -13.37
C VAL A 152 23.24 -11.63 -12.82
N ILE A 153 23.11 -12.56 -11.88
CA ILE A 153 24.22 -13.43 -11.46
C ILE A 153 24.27 -14.59 -12.46
N ALA A 154 25.36 -14.74 -13.20
CA ALA A 154 25.51 -15.85 -14.13
C ALA A 154 25.87 -17.13 -13.36
N ASP A 155 25.23 -18.26 -13.73
CA ASP A 155 25.37 -19.55 -13.03
C ASP A 155 26.80 -20.13 -13.05
N ASN A 156 27.69 -19.59 -13.89
CA ASN A 156 29.07 -20.08 -14.10
C ASN A 156 30.14 -19.00 -13.85
N ASP A 157 29.80 -17.91 -13.15
CA ASP A 157 30.78 -16.86 -12.87
C ASP A 157 31.54 -17.16 -11.55
N ASP A 158 32.85 -17.38 -11.65
CA ASP A 158 33.74 -17.56 -10.49
C ASP A 158 33.94 -16.24 -9.71
N ASN A 159 33.51 -15.10 -10.28
CA ASN A 159 33.61 -13.81 -9.62
C ASN A 159 32.51 -13.61 -8.57
N PRO A 160 32.83 -12.97 -7.43
CA PRO A 160 31.82 -12.65 -6.44
C PRO A 160 30.78 -11.68 -7.02
N PRO A 161 29.49 -11.87 -6.72
CA PRO A 161 28.43 -11.03 -7.26
C PRO A 161 28.60 -9.59 -6.79
N THR A 162 28.45 -8.66 -7.72
CA THR A 162 28.50 -7.21 -7.46
C THR A 162 27.36 -6.78 -6.53
N PRO A 163 27.49 -5.64 -5.83
CA PRO A 163 26.43 -5.08 -4.99
C PRO A 163 25.06 -4.99 -5.67
N ILE A 164 25.02 -4.60 -6.95
CA ILE A 164 23.77 -4.44 -7.69
C ILE A 164 23.15 -5.79 -8.05
N GLN A 165 23.94 -6.79 -8.42
CA GLN A 165 23.45 -8.15 -8.66
C GLN A 165 22.86 -8.77 -7.38
N LYS A 166 23.51 -8.55 -6.23
CA LYS A 166 22.97 -8.96 -4.92
C LYS A 166 21.64 -8.28 -4.63
N LEU A 167 21.53 -6.97 -4.87
CA LEU A 167 20.28 -6.22 -4.68
C LEU A 167 19.13 -6.80 -5.51
N PHE A 168 19.34 -7.03 -6.81
CA PHE A 168 18.29 -7.60 -7.68
C PHE A 168 17.93 -9.03 -7.30
N SER A 169 18.92 -9.85 -6.92
CA SER A 169 18.67 -11.21 -6.42
C SER A 169 17.85 -11.19 -5.13
N ARG A 170 18.22 -10.36 -4.16
CA ARG A 170 17.52 -10.24 -2.87
C ARG A 170 16.10 -9.70 -3.06
N ALA A 171 15.93 -8.74 -3.96
CA ALA A 171 14.62 -8.21 -4.30
C ALA A 171 13.72 -9.27 -4.95
N TYR A 172 14.27 -10.15 -5.80
CA TYR A 172 13.54 -11.28 -6.35
C TYR A 172 13.11 -12.26 -5.25
N ASP A 173 14.02 -12.63 -4.35
CA ASP A 173 13.71 -13.55 -3.24
C ASP A 173 12.57 -12.99 -2.37
N LEU A 174 12.61 -11.68 -2.09
CA LEU A 174 11.56 -10.98 -1.36
C LEU A 174 10.23 -10.93 -2.14
N TYR A 175 10.28 -10.68 -3.46
CA TYR A 175 9.09 -10.69 -4.31
C TYR A 175 8.43 -12.07 -4.31
N LYS A 176 9.23 -13.13 -4.46
CA LYS A 176 8.77 -14.52 -4.46
C LYS A 176 8.18 -14.92 -3.11
N GLU A 177 8.82 -14.55 -2.00
CA GLU A 177 8.27 -14.80 -0.66
C GLU A 177 6.89 -14.13 -0.49
N LYS A 178 6.75 -12.89 -0.95
CA LYS A 178 5.48 -12.14 -0.89
C LYS A 178 4.40 -12.76 -1.77
N TYR A 179 4.76 -13.23 -2.96
CA TYR A 179 3.89 -14.03 -3.82
C TYR A 179 3.42 -15.30 -3.11
N ASP A 180 4.34 -16.11 -2.58
CA ASP A 180 3.99 -17.36 -1.89
C ASP A 180 3.06 -17.10 -0.69
N ASN A 181 3.31 -16.03 0.06
CA ASN A 181 2.45 -15.62 1.18
C ASN A 181 1.06 -15.16 0.71
N GLN A 182 0.97 -14.44 -0.41
CA GLN A 182 -0.31 -14.08 -1.03
C GLN A 182 -1.08 -15.33 -1.45
N GLU A 183 -0.45 -16.28 -2.13
CA GLU A 183 -1.12 -17.49 -2.61
C GLU A 183 -1.57 -18.39 -1.46
N ARG A 184 -0.78 -18.49 -0.38
CA ARG A 184 -1.22 -19.16 0.86
C ARG A 184 -2.45 -18.51 1.47
N LEU A 185 -2.53 -17.18 1.48
CA LEU A 185 -3.71 -16.45 1.96
C LEU A 185 -4.93 -16.68 1.07
N ARG A 186 -4.71 -16.71 -0.25
CA ARG A 186 -5.76 -16.92 -1.26
C ARG A 186 -6.26 -18.36 -1.29
N GLN A 187 -5.46 -19.31 -0.82
CA GLN A 187 -5.83 -20.71 -0.74
C GLN A 187 -7.19 -20.90 -0.05
N ASN A 188 -8.10 -21.60 -0.73
CA ASN A 188 -9.46 -21.90 -0.29
C ASN A 188 -10.36 -20.67 -0.03
N ASN A 189 -9.96 -19.47 -0.45
CA ASN A 189 -10.72 -18.23 -0.28
C ASN A 189 -11.12 -17.90 1.18
N SER A 190 -10.43 -18.50 2.16
CA SER A 190 -10.75 -18.32 3.59
C SER A 190 -10.55 -16.87 4.07
N HIS A 191 -9.64 -16.14 3.43
CA HIS A 191 -9.40 -14.72 3.66
C HIS A 191 -10.66 -13.88 3.42
N ILE A 192 -11.50 -14.23 2.44
CA ILE A 192 -12.75 -13.49 2.15
C ILE A 192 -13.69 -13.55 3.34
N GLY A 193 -13.87 -14.72 3.94
CA GLY A 193 -14.69 -14.89 5.15
C GLY A 193 -14.14 -14.11 6.34
N ARG A 194 -12.82 -14.11 6.53
CA ARG A 194 -12.16 -13.28 7.58
C ARG A 194 -12.41 -11.79 7.37
N LEU A 195 -12.28 -11.33 6.13
CA LEU A 195 -12.54 -9.94 5.78
C LEU A 195 -14.01 -9.57 6.00
N CYS A 196 -14.94 -10.40 5.53
CA CYS A 196 -16.37 -10.20 5.72
C CYS A 196 -16.72 -10.12 7.21
N ALA A 197 -16.24 -11.05 8.04
CA ALA A 197 -16.47 -11.04 9.48
C ALA A 197 -15.93 -9.77 10.14
N ALA A 198 -14.72 -9.33 9.75
CA ALA A 198 -14.14 -8.08 10.24
C ALA A 198 -14.98 -6.87 9.84
N LEU A 199 -15.36 -6.75 8.56
CA LEU A 199 -16.18 -5.67 8.05
C LEU A 199 -17.56 -5.61 8.73
N CYS A 200 -18.20 -6.75 8.96
CA CYS A 200 -19.48 -6.85 9.67
C CYS A 200 -19.40 -6.40 11.14
N SER A 201 -18.23 -6.48 11.77
CA SER A 201 -18.01 -5.99 13.14
C SER A 201 -17.90 -4.46 13.23
N LEU A 202 -17.65 -3.78 12.10
CA LEU A 202 -17.50 -2.33 12.04
C LEU A 202 -18.87 -1.64 12.01
N SER A 203 -19.44 -1.42 13.18
CA SER A 203 -20.77 -0.80 13.37
C SER A 203 -20.98 0.56 12.67
N ASN A 204 -19.92 1.30 12.37
CA ASN A 204 -19.97 2.62 11.75
C ASN A 204 -19.37 2.67 10.33
N LEU A 205 -19.20 1.50 9.68
CA LEU A 205 -18.72 1.45 8.30
C LEU A 205 -19.71 2.16 7.36
N VAL A 206 -19.20 3.13 6.61
CA VAL A 206 -19.95 3.96 5.67
C VAL A 206 -19.53 3.69 4.23
N SER A 207 -18.22 3.58 3.98
CA SER A 207 -17.65 3.41 2.64
C SER A 207 -16.77 2.16 2.57
N LEU A 208 -16.91 1.42 1.48
CA LEU A 208 -16.01 0.33 1.11
C LEU A 208 -15.43 0.64 -0.28
N GLU A 209 -14.11 0.62 -0.40
CA GLU A 209 -13.43 0.90 -1.66
C GLU A 209 -12.54 -0.26 -2.03
N LEU A 210 -12.56 -0.65 -3.30
CA LEU A 210 -11.73 -1.70 -3.86
C LEU A 210 -10.82 -1.04 -4.91
N GLU A 211 -9.52 -1.04 -4.67
CA GLU A 211 -8.56 -0.29 -5.46
C GLU A 211 -7.32 -1.13 -5.84
N ASP A 212 -6.72 -0.86 -7.00
CA ASP A 212 -5.44 -1.42 -7.40
C ASP A 212 -4.40 -0.30 -7.67
N PRO A 213 -4.06 0.53 -6.68
CA PRO A 213 -3.25 1.72 -6.90
C PRO A 213 -1.87 1.41 -7.46
N TYR A 214 -1.53 2.08 -8.57
CA TYR A 214 -0.21 2.00 -9.20
C TYR A 214 0.93 2.62 -8.35
N THR A 215 0.58 3.50 -7.39
CA THR A 215 1.53 4.38 -6.68
C THR A 215 1.93 3.89 -5.29
N ARG A 216 1.34 2.79 -4.81
CA ARG A 216 1.65 2.26 -3.48
C ARG A 216 2.93 1.43 -3.52
N LEU A 217 4.04 2.07 -3.19
CA LEU A 217 5.36 1.45 -3.16
C LEU A 217 5.63 0.79 -1.80
N GLU A 218 6.36 -0.31 -1.84
CA GLU A 218 6.90 -0.95 -0.65
C GLU A 218 8.33 -0.45 -0.46
N LYS A 219 8.68 -0.10 0.78
CA LYS A 219 10.01 0.40 1.10
C LYS A 219 10.94 -0.78 1.28
N LEU A 220 12.09 -0.75 0.62
CA LEU A 220 13.18 -1.67 0.93
C LEU A 220 13.83 -1.25 2.26
N ASP A 221 13.88 -2.17 3.22
CA ASP A 221 14.54 -1.97 4.50
C ASP A 221 16.06 -2.17 4.33
N ALA A 222 16.87 -1.22 4.80
CA ALA A 222 18.32 -1.32 4.70
C ALA A 222 18.88 -2.54 5.46
N VAL A 223 18.18 -3.02 6.49
CA VAL A 223 18.58 -4.21 7.24
C VAL A 223 18.53 -5.46 6.35
N ASP A 224 17.49 -5.59 5.53
CA ASP A 224 17.27 -6.74 4.64
C ASP A 224 18.24 -6.81 3.46
N PHE A 225 18.95 -5.70 3.19
CA PHE A 225 19.89 -5.51 2.08
C PHE A 225 21.30 -5.13 2.56
N SER A 226 21.63 -5.40 3.82
CA SER A 226 22.91 -4.99 4.43
C SER A 226 24.15 -5.55 3.73
N ASP A 227 24.04 -6.71 3.08
CA ASP A 227 25.10 -7.38 2.32
C ASP A 227 25.40 -6.75 0.94
N THR A 228 24.54 -5.83 0.51
CA THR A 228 24.74 -5.00 -0.70
C THR A 228 25.60 -3.77 -0.44
N GLY A 229 25.66 -3.30 0.82
CA GLY A 229 26.33 -2.05 1.18
C GLY A 229 25.54 -0.78 0.81
N PHE A 230 24.32 -0.90 0.27
CA PHE A 230 23.47 0.25 -0.02
C PHE A 230 22.71 0.73 1.21
N ASN A 231 22.73 2.05 1.43
CA ASN A 231 21.96 2.69 2.49
C ASN A 231 20.55 3.04 2.01
N ARG A 232 19.74 3.63 2.91
CA ARG A 232 18.36 4.02 2.58
C ARG A 232 18.27 5.07 1.46
N ASP A 233 19.25 5.95 1.36
CA ASP A 233 19.29 7.01 0.33
C ASP A 233 19.44 6.42 -1.07
N VAL A 234 20.14 5.31 -1.22
CA VAL A 234 20.22 4.57 -2.48
C VAL A 234 18.99 3.68 -2.66
N LEU A 235 18.60 2.91 -1.65
CA LEU A 235 17.50 1.93 -1.75
C LEU A 235 16.14 2.56 -2.09
N LEU A 236 15.90 3.83 -1.74
CA LEU A 236 14.65 4.53 -2.09
C LEU A 236 14.39 4.61 -3.61
N HIS A 237 15.45 4.59 -4.42
CA HIS A 237 15.34 4.57 -5.88
C HIS A 237 14.95 3.19 -6.42
N PHE A 238 15.06 2.16 -5.59
CA PHE A 238 14.71 0.78 -5.91
C PHE A 238 13.39 0.33 -5.28
N ASP A 239 12.70 1.14 -4.46
CA ASP A 239 11.40 0.78 -3.84
C ASP A 239 10.35 0.28 -4.86
N SER A 240 10.46 0.68 -6.13
CA SER A 240 9.56 0.23 -7.19
C SER A 240 9.81 -1.19 -7.68
N ILE A 241 10.98 -1.78 -7.46
CA ILE A 241 11.30 -3.09 -8.06
C ILE A 241 10.47 -4.23 -7.46
N ILE A 242 10.14 -4.16 -6.16
CA ILE A 242 9.28 -5.13 -5.46
C ILE A 242 7.78 -4.78 -5.51
N ARG A 243 7.40 -3.80 -6.32
CA ARG A 243 6.02 -3.31 -6.41
C ARG A 243 5.06 -4.40 -6.91
N ARG A 244 3.87 -4.44 -6.32
CA ARG A 244 2.71 -5.20 -6.80
C ARG A 244 2.22 -4.67 -8.14
N SER A 245 1.59 -5.54 -8.91
CA SER A 245 0.98 -5.18 -10.18
C SER A 245 -0.46 -4.75 -9.98
N THR A 246 -0.92 -3.87 -10.88
CA THR A 246 -2.33 -3.53 -11.01
C THR A 246 -3.10 -4.73 -11.55
N TRP A 247 -4.42 -4.68 -11.55
CA TRP A 247 -5.27 -5.77 -12.06
C TRP A 247 -4.97 -6.14 -13.49
N SER A 248 -4.55 -5.17 -14.28
CA SER A 248 -4.15 -5.34 -15.68
C SER A 248 -2.87 -6.15 -15.86
N GLY A 249 -2.19 -6.52 -14.77
CA GLY A 249 -0.82 -7.01 -14.83
C GLY A 249 0.16 -5.94 -15.33
N TYR A 250 1.36 -6.39 -15.63
CA TYR A 250 2.37 -5.61 -16.33
C TYR A 250 2.17 -5.71 -17.85
N HIS A 251 2.76 -4.80 -18.62
CA HIS A 251 2.60 -4.76 -20.08
C HIS A 251 2.97 -6.08 -20.79
N LYS A 252 3.95 -6.85 -20.27
CA LYS A 252 4.29 -8.16 -20.86
C LYS A 252 3.40 -9.31 -20.37
N THR A 253 2.61 -9.08 -19.33
CA THR A 253 1.78 -10.10 -18.67
C THR A 253 0.31 -9.74 -18.71
N ASP A 254 -0.08 -8.67 -19.40
CA ASP A 254 -1.45 -8.15 -19.41
C ASP A 254 -2.46 -9.14 -20.01
N HIS A 255 -1.99 -9.99 -20.92
CA HIS A 255 -2.77 -11.08 -21.52
C HIS A 255 -2.82 -12.36 -20.69
N SER A 256 -1.97 -12.52 -19.69
CA SER A 256 -1.87 -13.69 -18.80
C SER A 256 -2.12 -13.37 -17.32
N ALA A 257 -2.42 -12.11 -17.03
CA ALA A 257 -2.73 -11.58 -15.70
C ALA A 257 -3.86 -12.37 -15.04
N THR A 258 -3.63 -12.84 -13.81
CA THR A 258 -4.60 -13.55 -12.98
C THR A 258 -4.89 -12.77 -11.69
N PRO A 259 -5.57 -11.60 -11.79
CA PRO A 259 -5.88 -10.79 -10.62
C PRO A 259 -6.82 -11.54 -9.66
N PRO A 260 -6.95 -11.08 -8.40
CA PRO A 260 -7.79 -11.68 -7.37
C PRO A 260 -9.29 -11.42 -7.63
N VAL A 261 -9.83 -11.96 -8.72
CA VAL A 261 -11.23 -11.78 -9.16
C VAL A 261 -12.25 -12.32 -8.16
N GLU A 262 -11.85 -13.30 -7.34
CA GLU A 262 -12.64 -13.84 -6.24
C GLU A 262 -13.09 -12.74 -5.25
N MET A 263 -12.30 -11.67 -5.11
CA MET A 263 -12.57 -10.54 -4.21
C MET A 263 -13.75 -9.67 -4.67
N LEU A 264 -14.17 -9.75 -5.94
CA LEU A 264 -15.35 -9.03 -6.42
C LEU A 264 -16.61 -9.86 -6.23
N GLY A 265 -16.61 -11.11 -6.70
CA GLY A 265 -17.80 -11.95 -6.66
C GLY A 265 -18.14 -12.43 -5.25
N LEU A 266 -17.19 -13.11 -4.61
CA LEU A 266 -17.44 -13.81 -3.35
C LEU A 266 -17.58 -12.84 -2.17
N LEU A 267 -16.73 -11.80 -2.11
CA LEU A 267 -16.83 -10.81 -1.03
C LEU A 267 -18.17 -10.09 -1.08
N CYS A 268 -18.57 -9.56 -2.24
CA CYS A 268 -19.84 -8.84 -2.36
C CYS A 268 -21.04 -9.75 -2.04
N SER A 269 -21.01 -11.03 -2.42
CA SER A 269 -22.04 -12.00 -2.05
C SER A 269 -22.11 -12.19 -0.53
N GLN A 270 -20.98 -12.44 0.12
CA GLN A 270 -20.93 -12.67 1.58
C GLN A 270 -21.34 -11.42 2.37
N LEU A 271 -20.91 -10.23 1.95
CA LEU A 271 -21.39 -8.97 2.55
C LEU A 271 -22.92 -8.84 2.40
N GLY A 272 -23.43 -9.24 1.23
CA GLY A 272 -24.85 -9.39 0.91
C GLY A 272 -25.61 -10.23 1.94
N GLU A 273 -25.15 -11.46 2.13
CA GLU A 273 -25.71 -12.49 3.01
C GLU A 273 -25.65 -12.11 4.49
N HIS A 274 -24.56 -11.50 4.94
CA HIS A 274 -24.39 -11.01 6.31
C HIS A 274 -25.11 -9.68 6.59
N GLY A 275 -25.86 -9.15 5.62
CA GLY A 275 -26.67 -7.94 5.79
C GLY A 275 -25.87 -6.65 5.88
N LEU A 276 -24.57 -6.66 5.58
CA LEU A 276 -23.76 -5.45 5.56
C LEU A 276 -24.14 -4.60 4.35
N ARG A 277 -24.50 -3.33 4.58
CA ARG A 277 -24.92 -2.39 3.53
C ARG A 277 -24.18 -1.05 3.72
N PRO A 278 -22.91 -0.95 3.26
CA PRO A 278 -22.22 0.34 3.23
C PRO A 278 -23.03 1.36 2.44
N LYS A 279 -22.95 2.64 2.81
CA LYS A 279 -23.63 3.72 2.06
C LYS A 279 -23.01 3.95 0.69
N ALA A 280 -21.72 3.68 0.56
CA ALA A 280 -20.96 3.80 -0.68
C ALA A 280 -20.09 2.57 -0.88
N ILE A 281 -20.07 2.07 -2.12
CA ILE A 281 -19.11 1.08 -2.60
C ILE A 281 -18.47 1.66 -3.86
N SER A 282 -17.14 1.74 -3.90
CA SER A 282 -16.40 2.22 -5.07
C SER A 282 -15.42 1.16 -5.56
N LEU A 283 -15.26 1.10 -6.88
CA LEU A 283 -14.36 0.19 -7.57
C LEU A 283 -13.46 1.03 -8.48
N THR A 284 -12.18 1.07 -8.16
CA THR A 284 -11.15 1.74 -8.95
C THR A 284 -10.12 0.68 -9.36
N LEU A 285 -10.45 -0.05 -10.42
CA LEU A 285 -9.64 -1.18 -10.90
C LEU A 285 -9.25 -0.97 -12.36
N CYS A 286 -8.04 -1.36 -12.72
CA CYS A 286 -7.59 -1.43 -14.12
C CYS A 286 -7.78 -2.86 -14.64
N PRO A 287 -8.90 -3.23 -15.26
CA PRO A 287 -9.12 -4.60 -15.72
C PRO A 287 -8.11 -4.99 -16.81
N PRO A 288 -7.68 -6.26 -16.89
CA PRO A 288 -6.79 -6.70 -17.94
C PRO A 288 -7.49 -6.68 -19.30
N PRO A 289 -6.77 -6.46 -20.41
CA PRO A 289 -7.36 -6.35 -21.75
C PRO A 289 -8.14 -7.59 -22.18
N ASN A 290 -7.76 -8.76 -21.65
CA ASN A 290 -8.38 -10.05 -21.91
C ASN A 290 -9.68 -10.30 -21.10
N MET A 291 -10.10 -9.37 -20.22
CA MET A 291 -11.33 -9.49 -19.42
C MET A 291 -12.60 -9.11 -20.22
N GLN A 292 -12.50 -8.98 -21.55
CA GLN A 292 -13.65 -8.81 -22.41
C GLN A 292 -14.43 -10.12 -22.49
N VAL A 293 -15.62 -10.12 -21.90
CA VAL A 293 -16.67 -11.13 -22.08
C VAL A 293 -17.29 -10.99 -23.46
#